data_AF-A0ABD3UBF4-F1
#
_entry.id   AF-A0ABD3UBF4-F1
#
_cell.length_a   1.000
_cell.length_b   1.000
_cell.length_c   1.000
_cell.angle_alpha   90.00
_cell.angle_beta   90.00
_cell.angle_gamma   90.00
#
_symmetry.space_group_name_H-M   'P 1'
#
loop_
_entity.id
_entity.type
_entity.pdbx_description
1 polymer ?
#
loop_
_entity_poly.entity_id
_entity_poly.type
_entity_poly.pdbx_seq_one_letter_code
_entity_poly.pdbx_strand_id
1 'polypeptide(L)'
;MLDTCWLCNKTYNSKRELKNHMIPAPHGRLVVICPWCYHEEWAFKRVIDLKNHCKRHHSDHLNGVPEEFFSENNAFWLSLYPQDYKRLIRSTKWHDPLAIRARVVVLEWSEWLQGWEAEGRQKSPQSTPTLPNQDQQTNHMMNRFNSATPLSESHFQPDYEDEDASMVEYSPTRPDIGKMIVRFL
;
A
#
# COMPACT_ATOMS: atom_id res chain seq x y z
N MET A 1 -10.85 1.22 -29.34
CA MET A 1 -11.88 1.46 -28.31
C MET A 1 -11.43 2.66 -27.49
N LEU A 2 -12.32 3.62 -27.21
CA LEU A 2 -12.01 4.75 -26.33
C LEU A 2 -12.09 4.29 -24.88
N ASP A 3 -11.22 4.85 -24.03
CA ASP A 3 -11.25 4.63 -22.59
C ASP A 3 -12.01 5.78 -21.91
N THR A 4 -13.02 5.47 -21.11
CA THR A 4 -13.85 6.46 -20.43
C THR A 4 -13.51 6.53 -18.95
N CYS A 5 -13.31 7.74 -18.42
CA CYS A 5 -13.17 7.96 -16.99
C CYS A 5 -14.49 7.63 -16.27
N TRP A 6 -14.48 6.63 -15.39
CA TRP A 6 -15.68 6.17 -14.65
C TRP A 6 -16.18 7.14 -13.57
N LEU A 7 -15.50 8.29 -13.37
CA LEU A 7 -15.87 9.31 -12.39
C LEU A 7 -16.37 10.61 -13.04
N CYS A 8 -15.89 10.95 -14.24
CA CYS A 8 -16.24 12.20 -14.91
C CYS A 8 -16.71 12.04 -16.37
N ASN A 9 -16.85 10.81 -16.86
CA ASN A 9 -17.32 10.44 -18.21
C ASN A 9 -16.55 11.06 -19.39
N LYS A 10 -15.37 11.64 -19.15
CA LYS A 10 -14.46 12.09 -20.23
C LYS A 10 -13.85 10.87 -20.93
N THR A 11 -13.78 10.94 -22.26
CA THR A 11 -13.23 9.88 -23.11
C THR A 11 -11.79 10.21 -23.51
N TYR A 12 -11.00 9.16 -23.71
CA TYR A 12 -9.58 9.22 -24.06
C TYR A 12 -9.26 8.20 -25.15
N ASN A 13 -8.26 8.49 -25.98
CA ASN A 13 -7.86 7.62 -27.08
C ASN A 13 -7.03 6.42 -26.61
N SER A 14 -6.53 6.47 -25.37
CA SER A 14 -5.78 5.37 -24.78
C SER A 14 -5.89 5.33 -23.26
N LYS A 15 -5.65 4.14 -22.72
CA LYS A 15 -5.49 3.89 -21.28
C LYS A 15 -4.41 4.74 -20.64
N ARG A 16 -3.34 5.06 -21.38
CA ARG A 16 -2.27 5.96 -20.94
C ARG A 16 -2.77 7.38 -20.74
N GLU A 17 -3.55 7.90 -21.67
CA GLU A 17 -4.17 9.23 -21.55
C GLU A 17 -5.16 9.27 -20.38
N LEU A 18 -5.99 8.24 -20.23
CA LEU A 18 -6.88 8.14 -19.07
C LEU A 18 -6.11 8.09 -17.74
N LYS A 19 -4.99 7.35 -17.67
CA LYS A 19 -4.10 7.35 -16.50
C LYS A 19 -3.54 8.75 -16.23
N ASN A 20 -3.05 9.43 -17.27
CA ASN A 20 -2.52 10.79 -17.16
C ASN A 20 -3.57 11.81 -16.72
N HIS A 21 -4.84 11.59 -17.02
CA HIS A 21 -5.95 12.36 -16.46
C HIS A 21 -6.17 12.04 -14.97
N MET A 22 -6.17 10.76 -14.60
CA MET A 22 -6.49 10.32 -13.24
C MET A 22 -5.42 10.68 -12.19
N ILE A 23 -4.18 10.97 -12.58
CA ILE A 23 -3.14 11.40 -11.64
C ILE A 23 -3.42 12.83 -11.08
N PRO A 24 -3.49 13.88 -11.92
CA PRO A 24 -3.70 15.25 -11.43
C PRO A 24 -5.16 15.54 -11.04
N ALA A 25 -6.13 14.79 -11.56
CA ALA A 25 -7.54 15.06 -11.32
C ALA A 25 -7.90 15.07 -9.81
N PRO A 26 -8.77 15.97 -9.34
CA PRO A 26 -9.28 15.96 -7.96
C PRO A 26 -10.02 14.68 -7.60
N HIS A 27 -10.76 14.10 -8.55
CA HIS A 27 -11.42 12.80 -8.39
C HIS A 27 -10.48 11.61 -8.65
N GLY A 28 -9.21 11.88 -8.95
CA GLY A 28 -8.19 10.87 -9.22
C GLY A 28 -7.93 9.97 -8.02
N ARG A 29 -8.18 8.66 -8.19
CA ARG A 29 -7.95 7.65 -7.14
C ARG A 29 -6.71 6.79 -7.35
N LEU A 30 -5.73 7.30 -8.10
CA LEU A 30 -4.43 6.66 -8.29
C LEU A 30 -3.46 7.06 -7.17
N VAL A 31 -3.84 6.73 -5.93
CA VAL A 31 -3.07 7.06 -4.74
C VAL A 31 -2.33 5.82 -4.24
N VAL A 32 -1.03 5.95 -4.01
CA VAL A 32 -0.15 4.92 -3.44
C VAL A 32 0.46 5.42 -2.15
N ILE A 33 0.75 4.51 -1.23
CA ILE A 33 1.07 4.86 0.15
C ILE A 33 2.53 4.49 0.46
N CYS A 34 3.20 5.29 1.28
CA CYS A 34 4.44 4.89 1.93
C CYS A 34 4.08 4.01 3.14
N PRO A 35 4.52 2.75 3.18
CA PRO A 35 4.21 1.85 4.29
C PRO A 35 5.08 2.10 5.54
N TRP A 36 5.87 3.17 5.56
CA TRP A 36 6.70 3.56 6.70
C TRP A 36 6.34 4.95 7.24
N CYS A 37 5.40 5.65 6.61
CA CYS A 37 4.86 6.92 7.08
C CYS A 37 3.45 6.76 7.64
N TYR A 38 3.07 7.67 8.54
CA TYR A 38 1.77 7.67 9.19
C TYR A 38 1.12 9.07 9.29
N HIS A 39 1.79 10.10 8.76
CA HIS A 39 1.36 11.50 8.77
C HIS A 39 1.64 12.19 7.44
N GLU A 40 1.45 13.51 7.37
CA GLU A 40 1.71 14.37 6.20
C GLU A 40 2.87 13.80 5.37
N GLU A 41 2.63 13.57 4.08
CA GLU A 41 3.53 12.87 3.13
C GLU A 41 3.50 11.33 3.12
N TRP A 42 2.48 10.67 3.67
CA TRP A 42 2.31 9.20 3.51
C TRP A 42 1.68 8.77 2.18
N ALA A 43 1.03 9.67 1.43
CA ALA A 43 0.28 9.36 0.22
C ALA A 43 0.82 10.09 -1.01
N PHE A 44 0.90 9.39 -2.13
CA PHE A 44 1.50 9.87 -3.37
C PHE A 44 0.61 9.57 -4.57
N LYS A 45 0.55 10.51 -5.52
CA LYS A 45 -0.19 10.33 -6.78
C LYS A 45 0.63 9.61 -7.85
N ARG A 46 1.96 9.56 -7.70
CA ARG A 46 2.88 8.89 -8.63
C ARG A 46 3.84 8.00 -7.86
N VAL A 47 4.14 6.86 -8.45
CA VAL A 47 5.04 5.87 -7.86
C VAL A 47 6.48 6.37 -7.78
N ILE A 48 6.91 7.19 -8.75
CA ILE A 48 8.23 7.82 -8.72
C ILE A 48 8.40 8.76 -7.51
N ASP A 49 7.33 9.45 -7.11
CA ASP A 49 7.36 10.37 -5.96
C ASP A 49 7.47 9.57 -4.67
N LEU A 50 6.69 8.48 -4.54
CA LEU A 50 6.82 7.52 -3.44
C LEU A 50 8.25 6.94 -3.37
N LYS A 51 8.79 6.46 -4.48
CA LYS A 51 10.15 5.91 -4.54
C LYS A 51 11.20 6.91 -4.07
N ASN A 52 11.10 8.16 -4.53
CA ASN A 52 12.02 9.23 -4.14
C ASN A 52 11.87 9.64 -2.67
N HIS A 53 10.64 9.59 -2.15
CA HIS A 53 10.40 9.78 -0.73
C HIS A 53 11.05 8.65 0.09
N CYS A 54 10.82 7.38 -0.24
CA CYS A 54 11.42 6.26 0.47
C CYS A 54 12.96 6.28 0.41
N LYS A 55 13.55 6.66 -0.72
CA LYS A 55 15.02 6.82 -0.84
C LYS A 55 15.59 7.91 0.08
N ARG A 56 14.83 8.97 0.36
CA ARG A 56 15.28 10.09 1.20
C ARG A 56 15.04 9.85 2.69
N HIS A 57 13.92 9.23 3.05
CA HIS A 57 13.46 9.16 4.43
C HIS A 57 13.50 7.74 5.04
N HIS A 58 13.65 6.72 4.20
CA HIS A 58 13.58 5.31 4.59
C HIS A 58 14.67 4.48 3.89
N SER A 59 15.83 5.08 3.59
CA SER A 59 16.90 4.45 2.83
C SER A 59 17.37 3.11 3.42
N ASP A 60 17.34 3.05 4.74
CA ASP A 60 17.64 1.93 5.60
C ASP A 60 16.65 0.77 5.37
N HIS A 61 15.35 1.05 5.18
CA HIS A 61 14.34 0.03 4.83
C HIS A 61 14.45 -0.46 3.39
N LEU A 62 15.23 0.21 2.53
CA LEU A 62 15.43 -0.19 1.14
C LEU A 62 16.62 -1.13 0.94
N ASN A 63 17.40 -1.41 1.99
CA ASN A 63 18.52 -2.33 1.90
C ASN A 63 18.03 -3.74 1.53
N GLY A 64 18.52 -4.27 0.40
CA GLY A 64 18.10 -5.57 -0.13
C GLY A 64 16.70 -5.60 -0.72
N VAL A 65 16.04 -4.45 -0.89
CA VAL A 65 14.78 -4.32 -1.63
C VAL A 65 15.11 -4.08 -3.12
N PRO A 66 14.63 -4.95 -4.03
CA PRO A 66 14.85 -4.75 -5.46
C PRO A 66 14.26 -3.43 -5.97
N GLU A 67 14.87 -2.85 -7.00
CA GLU A 67 14.46 -1.55 -7.55
C GLU A 67 13.01 -1.59 -8.09
N GLU A 68 12.58 -2.74 -8.58
CA GLU A 68 11.26 -3.05 -9.14
C GLU A 68 10.16 -3.10 -8.07
N PHE A 69 10.51 -3.10 -6.78
CA PHE A 69 9.55 -3.05 -5.69
C PHE A 69 8.62 -1.84 -5.81
N PHE A 70 9.14 -0.69 -6.27
CA PHE A 70 8.36 0.51 -6.59
C PHE A 70 8.08 0.65 -8.09
N SER A 71 7.82 -0.46 -8.80
CA SER A 71 7.27 -0.40 -10.15
C SER A 71 5.79 -0.02 -10.12
N GLU A 72 5.26 0.54 -11.22
CA GLU A 72 3.82 0.83 -11.32
C GLU A 72 2.96 -0.41 -11.07
N ASN A 73 3.39 -1.57 -11.58
CA ASN A 73 2.65 -2.82 -11.42
C ASN A 73 2.62 -3.30 -9.96
N ASN A 74 3.72 -3.13 -9.23
CA ASN A 74 3.80 -3.56 -7.83
C ASN A 74 3.15 -2.54 -6.87
N ALA A 75 3.09 -1.26 -7.26
CA ALA A 75 2.45 -0.22 -6.48
C ALA A 75 0.93 -0.43 -6.28
N PHE A 76 0.30 -1.33 -7.05
CA PHE A 76 -1.03 -1.86 -6.77
C PHE A 76 -1.17 -2.41 -5.33
N TRP A 77 -0.13 -3.06 -4.81
CA TRP A 77 -0.13 -3.59 -3.44
C TRP A 77 -0.03 -2.49 -2.39
N LEU A 78 0.47 -1.32 -2.77
CA LEU A 78 0.58 -0.13 -1.95
C LEU A 78 -0.54 0.88 -2.23
N SER A 79 -1.52 0.57 -3.09
CA SER A 79 -2.54 1.54 -3.47
C SER A 79 -3.62 1.69 -2.41
N LEU A 80 -4.06 2.91 -2.15
CA LEU A 80 -5.20 3.21 -1.28
C LEU A 80 -6.53 2.73 -1.87
N TYR A 81 -6.66 2.76 -3.20
CA TYR A 81 -7.86 2.38 -3.94
C TYR A 81 -7.55 1.27 -4.97
N PRO A 82 -7.31 0.02 -4.54
CA PRO A 82 -6.86 -1.04 -5.45
C PRO A 82 -7.85 -1.35 -6.56
N GLN A 83 -9.15 -1.20 -6.31
CA GLN A 83 -10.19 -1.42 -7.32
C GLN A 83 -10.16 -0.38 -8.44
N ASP A 84 -9.79 0.86 -8.12
CA ASP A 84 -9.62 1.94 -9.09
C ASP A 84 -8.26 1.79 -9.80
N TYR A 85 -7.22 1.42 -9.06
CA TYR A 85 -5.87 1.21 -9.57
C TYR A 85 -5.82 0.08 -10.62
N LYS A 86 -6.45 -1.07 -10.35
CA LYS A 86 -6.48 -2.23 -11.26
C LYS A 86 -7.17 -1.95 -12.61
N ARG A 87 -8.05 -0.95 -12.68
CA ARG A 87 -8.68 -0.54 -13.94
C ARG A 87 -7.63 0.01 -14.91
N LEU A 88 -6.59 0.67 -14.39
CA LEU A 88 -5.60 1.38 -15.20
C LEU A 88 -4.24 0.70 -15.27
N ILE A 89 -3.87 -0.08 -14.27
CA ILE A 89 -2.55 -0.68 -14.16
C ILE A 89 -2.70 -2.18 -13.92
N ARG A 90 -1.96 -2.98 -14.69
CA ARG A 90 -1.91 -4.43 -14.49
C ARG A 90 -1.02 -4.72 -13.28
N SER A 91 -1.58 -5.35 -12.26
CA SER A 91 -0.81 -5.72 -11.08
C SER A 91 0.24 -6.78 -11.39
N THR A 92 1.30 -6.84 -10.58
CA THR A 92 2.14 -8.04 -10.48
C THR A 92 1.29 -9.25 -10.07
N LYS A 93 1.73 -10.46 -10.44
CA LYS A 93 1.04 -11.69 -10.06
C LYS A 93 1.08 -11.84 -8.53
N TRP A 94 0.06 -12.47 -7.95
CA TRP A 94 -0.02 -12.65 -6.50
C TRP A 94 1.22 -13.36 -5.92
N HIS A 95 1.64 -14.46 -6.54
CA HIS A 95 2.79 -15.28 -6.12
C HIS A 95 4.16 -14.69 -6.51
N ASP A 96 4.19 -13.50 -7.12
CA ASP A 96 5.44 -12.82 -7.42
C ASP A 96 6.16 -12.45 -6.11
N PRO A 97 7.46 -12.73 -5.95
CA PRO A 97 8.20 -12.40 -4.71
C PRO A 97 8.09 -10.93 -4.30
N LEU A 98 8.02 -10.00 -5.26
CA LEU A 98 7.87 -8.57 -4.98
C LEU A 98 6.46 -8.22 -4.50
N ALA A 99 5.45 -8.90 -5.04
CA ALA A 99 4.06 -8.77 -4.61
C ALA A 99 3.87 -9.31 -3.19
N ILE A 100 4.46 -10.49 -2.89
CA ILE A 100 4.47 -11.07 -1.55
C ILE A 100 5.12 -10.08 -0.57
N ARG A 101 6.32 -9.59 -0.88
CA ARG A 101 7.03 -8.64 -0.02
C ARG A 101 6.23 -7.35 0.21
N ALA A 102 5.63 -6.77 -0.83
CA ALA A 102 4.83 -5.55 -0.68
C ALA A 102 3.61 -5.77 0.21
N ARG A 103 2.95 -6.93 0.10
CA ARG A 103 1.82 -7.28 0.96
C ARG A 103 2.23 -7.48 2.42
N VAL A 104 3.35 -8.15 2.68
CA VAL A 104 3.89 -8.30 4.04
C VAL A 104 4.15 -6.93 4.67
N VAL A 105 4.83 -6.04 3.96
CA VAL A 105 5.13 -4.69 4.44
C VAL A 105 3.86 -3.89 4.76
N VAL A 106 2.81 -4.01 3.93
CA VAL A 106 1.51 -3.36 4.19
C VAL A 106 0.80 -3.96 5.40
N LEU A 107 0.87 -5.29 5.58
CA LEU A 107 0.27 -5.96 6.74
C LEU A 107 0.96 -5.52 8.03
N GLU A 108 2.28 -5.52 8.07
CA GLU A 108 3.06 -5.05 9.23
C GLU A 108 2.74 -3.59 9.58
N TRP A 109 2.66 -2.72 8.56
CA TRP A 109 2.25 -1.34 8.75
C TRP A 109 0.83 -1.23 9.32
N SER A 110 -0.09 -2.06 8.83
CA SER A 110 -1.48 -2.08 9.30
C SER A 110 -1.61 -2.56 10.75
N GLU A 111 -0.83 -3.57 11.14
CA GLU A 111 -0.78 -4.09 12.51
C GLU A 111 -0.19 -3.04 13.47
N TRP A 112 0.89 -2.39 13.06
CA TRP A 112 1.51 -1.31 13.83
C TRP A 112 0.54 -0.15 14.06
N LEU A 113 -0.20 0.27 13.03
CA LEU A 113 -1.24 1.31 13.17
C LEU A 113 -2.34 0.92 14.16
N GLN A 114 -2.80 -0.33 14.14
CA GLN A 114 -3.80 -0.82 15.08
C GLN A 114 -3.28 -0.82 16.53
N GLY A 115 -2.02 -1.22 16.73
CA GLY A 115 -1.36 -1.16 18.04
C GLY A 115 -1.30 0.26 18.60
N TRP A 116 -0.91 1.22 17.75
CA TRP A 116 -0.86 2.64 18.13
C TRP A 116 -2.24 3.20 18.51
N GLU A 117 -3.30 2.87 17.76
CA GLU A 117 -4.68 3.27 18.12
C GLU A 117 -5.12 2.70 19.49
N ALA A 118 -4.73 1.47 19.81
CA ALA A 118 -5.08 0.84 21.07
C ALA A 118 -4.39 1.51 22.26
N GLU A 119 -3.11 1.86 22.13
CA GLU A 119 -2.35 2.56 23.16
C GLU A 119 -2.84 3.99 23.38
N GLY A 120 -3.22 4.70 22.32
CA GLY A 120 -3.80 6.04 22.40
C GLY A 120 -5.13 6.09 23.15
N ARG A 121 -5.95 5.03 23.06
CA ARG A 121 -7.24 4.92 23.79
C ARG A 121 -7.10 4.57 25.26
N GLN A 122 -5.99 3.95 25.68
CA GLN A 122 -5.77 3.56 27.08
C GLN A 122 -5.22 4.69 27.94
N LYS A 123 -4.71 5.78 27.35
CA LYS A 123 -4.22 6.95 28.08
C LYS A 123 -5.37 7.92 28.37
N SER A 124 -5.58 8.19 29.66
CA SER A 124 -6.56 9.17 30.19
C SER A 124 -6.49 10.52 29.46
N PRO A 125 -7.60 11.27 29.30
CA PRO A 125 -7.70 12.52 28.51
C PRO A 125 -6.79 13.68 28.91
N GLN A 126 -5.86 13.51 29.84
CA GLN A 126 -4.92 14.56 30.28
C GLN A 126 -3.49 14.41 29.75
N SER A 127 -3.17 13.33 29.04
CA SER A 127 -1.84 13.17 28.43
C SER A 127 -1.96 13.12 26.91
N THR A 128 -1.49 14.19 26.25
CA THR A 128 -1.30 14.20 24.80
C THR A 128 -0.38 13.03 24.43
N PRO A 129 -0.79 12.10 23.55
CA PRO A 129 0.10 11.03 23.09
C PRO A 129 1.32 11.67 22.45
N THR A 130 2.48 11.54 23.09
CA THR A 130 3.75 11.95 22.49
C THR A 130 4.10 10.91 21.43
N LEU A 131 4.18 11.36 20.17
CA LEU A 131 4.55 10.50 19.05
C LEU A 131 5.98 9.95 19.26
N PRO A 132 6.25 8.68 18.94
CA PRO A 132 7.60 8.17 18.91
C PRO A 132 8.41 8.93 17.84
N ASN A 133 9.64 9.31 18.19
CA ASN A 133 10.58 9.88 17.23
C ASN A 133 10.85 8.84 16.12
N GLN A 134 11.10 9.30 14.89
CA GLN A 134 11.39 8.52 13.69
C GLN A 134 12.49 7.44 13.94
N ASP A 135 13.45 7.71 14.83
CA ASP A 135 14.51 6.77 15.23
C ASP A 135 14.01 5.58 16.08
N GLN A 136 12.95 5.74 16.87
CA GLN A 136 12.36 4.62 17.63
C GLN A 136 11.52 3.71 16.71
N GLN A 137 11.01 4.27 15.61
CA GLN A 137 10.19 3.60 14.61
C GLN A 137 11.02 2.68 13.70
N THR A 138 12.16 3.17 13.20
CA THR A 138 13.09 2.40 12.37
C THR A 138 13.58 1.16 13.12
N ASN A 139 13.96 1.31 14.39
CA ASN A 139 14.47 0.22 15.22
C ASN A 139 13.45 -0.91 15.47
N HIS A 140 12.15 -0.59 15.64
CA HIS A 140 11.12 -1.62 15.85
C HIS A 140 10.85 -2.45 14.58
N MET A 141 10.78 -1.82 13.41
CA MET A 141 10.54 -2.51 12.14
C MET A 141 11.78 -3.29 11.65
N MET A 142 12.98 -2.73 11.84
CA MET A 142 14.25 -3.36 11.45
C MET A 142 14.58 -4.65 12.21
N ASN A 143 14.29 -4.68 13.52
CA ASN A 143 14.57 -5.85 14.34
C ASN A 143 13.75 -7.08 13.92
N ARG A 144 12.56 -6.92 13.34
CA ARG A 144 11.76 -8.02 12.78
C ARG A 144 12.17 -8.38 11.35
N PHE A 145 12.61 -7.40 10.55
CA PHE A 145 13.05 -7.63 9.16
C PHE A 145 14.29 -8.54 9.06
N ASN A 146 15.25 -8.39 9.98
CA ASN A 146 16.48 -9.18 10.01
C ASN A 146 16.34 -10.54 10.73
N SER A 147 15.26 -10.75 11.47
CA SER A 147 14.99 -11.98 12.24
C SER A 147 13.86 -12.83 11.64
N ALA A 148 13.34 -12.44 10.47
CA ALA A 148 12.38 -13.22 9.71
C ALA A 148 13.04 -14.51 9.18
N THR A 149 13.06 -15.54 10.02
CA THR A 149 13.03 -16.94 9.58
C THR A 149 11.94 -17.07 8.51
N PRO A 150 12.14 -17.84 7.42
CA PRO A 150 11.08 -18.06 6.45
C PRO A 150 9.85 -18.52 7.21
N LEU A 151 8.77 -17.73 7.15
CA LEU A 151 7.46 -18.16 7.61
C LEU A 151 7.23 -19.53 6.99
N SER A 152 7.10 -20.56 7.82
CA SER A 152 6.82 -21.91 7.34
C SER A 152 5.59 -21.82 6.44
N GLU A 153 5.71 -22.22 5.19
CA GLU A 153 4.68 -22.19 4.14
C GLU A 153 3.34 -22.86 4.55
N SER A 154 3.29 -23.51 5.71
CA SER A 154 2.20 -24.35 6.18
C SER A 154 1.10 -23.66 7.00
N HIS A 155 1.08 -22.32 7.16
CA HIS A 155 0.06 -21.66 8.01
C HIS A 155 -0.83 -20.62 7.34
N PHE A 156 -0.66 -20.36 6.04
CA PHE A 156 -1.62 -19.55 5.29
C PHE A 156 -1.56 -19.87 3.79
N GLN A 157 -1.99 -21.08 3.42
CA GLN A 157 -2.42 -21.37 2.05
C GLN A 157 -3.94 -21.25 2.03
N PRO A 158 -4.52 -20.11 1.63
CA PRO A 158 -5.91 -20.10 1.21
C PRO A 158 -6.00 -20.91 -0.09
N ASP A 159 -6.84 -21.93 -0.09
CA ASP A 159 -7.15 -22.76 -1.26
C ASP A 159 -7.73 -21.87 -2.36
N TYR A 160 -6.88 -21.43 -3.28
CA TYR A 160 -7.28 -20.78 -4.52
C TYR A 160 -6.91 -21.75 -5.65
N GLU A 161 -7.82 -22.68 -5.93
CA GLU A 161 -7.77 -23.44 -7.18
C GLU A 161 -7.92 -22.45 -8.35
N ASP A 162 -7.15 -22.66 -9.42
CA ASP A 162 -7.12 -21.87 -10.66
C ASP A 162 -8.46 -21.96 -11.42
N GLU A 163 -9.53 -21.44 -10.84
CA GLU A 163 -10.80 -21.27 -11.54
C GLU A 163 -10.81 -19.97 -12.34
N ASP A 164 -11.36 -20.08 -13.54
CA ASP A 164 -11.41 -19.10 -14.60
C ASP A 164 -11.54 -17.64 -14.12
N ALA A 165 -10.84 -16.75 -14.82
CA ALA A 165 -10.79 -15.30 -14.59
C ALA A 165 -12.13 -14.57 -14.86
N SER A 166 -13.28 -15.23 -14.69
CA SER A 166 -14.60 -14.64 -14.61
C SER A 166 -15.12 -14.68 -13.17
N MET A 167 -15.11 -13.51 -12.53
CA MET A 167 -15.83 -13.24 -11.27
C MET A 167 -15.47 -14.13 -10.07
N VAL A 168 -14.22 -14.06 -9.61
CA VAL A 168 -13.99 -14.20 -8.16
C VAL A 168 -14.27 -12.85 -7.52
N GLU A 169 -15.43 -12.77 -6.87
CA GLU A 169 -15.82 -11.65 -6.03
C GLU A 169 -14.79 -11.47 -4.91
N TYR A 170 -14.39 -10.23 -4.69
CA TYR A 170 -13.34 -9.82 -3.76
C TYR A 170 -13.65 -10.31 -2.34
N SER A 171 -12.92 -11.33 -1.87
CA SER A 171 -13.05 -11.88 -0.52
C SER A 171 -12.15 -11.12 0.49
N PRO A 172 -12.59 -10.87 1.74
CA PRO A 172 -12.14 -9.78 2.59
C PRO A 172 -10.93 -10.13 3.47
N THR A 173 -9.80 -10.54 2.87
CA THR A 173 -8.56 -10.79 3.62
C THR A 173 -7.52 -9.67 3.52
N ARG A 174 -7.70 -8.70 2.63
CA ARG A 174 -6.87 -7.48 2.62
C ARG A 174 -7.44 -6.49 3.64
N PRO A 175 -6.62 -5.95 4.57
CA PRO A 175 -7.04 -4.79 5.34
C PRO A 175 -7.47 -3.72 4.36
N ASP A 176 -8.70 -3.23 4.49
CA ASP A 176 -9.17 -2.10 3.70
C ASP A 176 -8.39 -0.87 4.18
N ILE A 177 -7.23 -0.64 3.57
CA ILE A 177 -6.32 0.47 3.85
C ILE A 177 -7.10 1.78 3.86
N GLY A 178 -8.09 1.93 2.96
CA GLY A 178 -9.00 3.07 2.94
C GLY A 178 -9.77 3.23 4.25
N LYS A 179 -10.40 2.16 4.75
CA LYS A 179 -11.11 2.18 6.04
C LYS A 179 -10.21 2.40 7.25
N MET A 180 -8.96 1.91 7.19
CA MET A 180 -8.00 2.12 8.28
C MET A 180 -7.56 3.58 8.37
N ILE A 181 -7.46 4.27 7.23
CA ILE A 181 -6.91 5.63 7.16
C ILE A 181 -7.97 6.71 7.32
N VAL A 182 -9.23 6.46 6.95
CA VAL A 182 -10.32 7.45 7.16
C VAL A 182 -10.48 7.86 8.64
N ARG A 183 -9.88 7.12 9.59
CA ARG A 183 -9.83 7.50 11.00
C ARG A 183 -8.78 8.58 11.35
N PHE A 184 -7.92 8.94 10.40
CA PHE A 184 -6.77 9.83 10.59
C PHE A 184 -6.82 11.10 9.71
N LEU A 185 -7.84 11.25 8.86
CA LEU A 185 -8.15 12.46 8.08
C LEU A 185 -9.39 13.15 8.67
#